data_AF-A0A4U8SW48-F1
#
_entry.id   AF-A0A4U8SW48-F1
#
_cell.length_a   1.000
_cell.length_b   1.000
_cell.length_c   1.000
_cell.angle_alpha   90.00
_cell.angle_beta   90.00
_cell.angle_gamma   90.00
#
_symmetry.space_group_name_H-M   'P 1'
#
loop_
_entity.id
_entity.type
_entity.pdbx_description
1 polymer ?
#
loop_
_entity_poly.entity_id
_entity_poly.type
_entity_poly.pdbx_seq_one_letter_code
_entity_poly.pdbx_strand_id
1 'polypeptide(L)'
;MQETTQDSIQTEANAQSEVIADSSLEIEQVQGTQDTTDSTQSPEQSGDSPQENTPPTQENTTPQSQDENIEPPEPETIFPNEPLAPLPPQIPQVDTPLDKESNAKLEAFLQELHIAIETNESVLSNTHFSLQGIAQLLEVSKDIWEFYSYQCANLKLNNEQFNLLKETFNTISVYISNTLKELYTIHNTSLNIFKSTEALLDEAKNGIDSINGDIEIAKETLRQIQNLEQKLESIKTINATLTAIIAQAEAMKNEINALVPNILNEVKAELLREKESHELELEQKKAEFLTIFSEKITLFEQKVTAFNEDFVIKQTHINEMMTELESCFNRLEEVRDFVRESLENVENAKNEALQSVANAKSEIEDKANECVTTMESAKTQCIESVESTKDNAIEAMNEVKTQAQNAIENAKTELEAQKQTHLNELDSAKDTHLSTLGEATQNHSQSLSDLQSEIQDDFNQMAENMKQELDAVGASQIADLTSIVNEIKSKQTALGHNFQHQNFTNNGTFTKPQNAQYFYVFVQGGIGASFSTTAGGISSFGALLSANGGSGSEQGAGQKGDCKGAFVEIVDETTPVVVGAGGIVMVSWSNRG
;
A
#
# COMPACT_ATOMS: atom_id res chain seq x y z
N MET A 1 56.94 37.89 -103.50
CA MET A 1 55.81 38.82 -103.47
C MET A 1 55.40 38.87 -102.00
N GLN A 2 56.00 39.76 -101.19
CA GLN A 2 55.64 41.19 -101.04
C GLN A 2 54.17 41.33 -100.62
N GLU A 3 53.92 41.57 -99.32
CA GLU A 3 53.61 42.90 -98.71
C GLU A 3 52.09 43.21 -98.87
N THR A 4 51.38 43.80 -97.89
CA THR A 4 51.79 44.81 -96.90
C THR A 4 51.04 44.72 -95.55
N THR A 5 51.60 45.41 -94.56
CA THR A 5 51.27 45.55 -93.12
C THR A 5 50.09 46.48 -92.76
N GLN A 6 49.51 46.28 -91.56
CA GLN A 6 49.20 47.31 -90.54
C GLN A 6 48.73 46.58 -89.25
N ASP A 7 49.50 46.48 -88.15
CA ASP A 7 49.88 47.49 -87.13
C ASP A 7 48.69 48.28 -86.52
N SER A 8 48.39 48.06 -85.23
CA SER A 8 49.14 48.75 -84.16
C SER A 8 48.81 48.24 -82.74
N ILE A 9 49.70 48.58 -81.79
CA ILE A 9 49.76 48.10 -80.38
C ILE A 9 49.24 49.18 -79.42
N GLN A 10 48.55 48.82 -78.33
CA GLN A 10 48.87 49.36 -76.99
C GLN A 10 48.32 48.54 -75.82
N THR A 11 48.77 48.90 -74.62
CA THR A 11 49.13 47.98 -73.54
C THR A 11 48.56 48.45 -72.19
N GLU A 12 48.77 47.62 -71.18
CA GLU A 12 48.85 47.93 -69.73
C GLU A 12 47.67 47.53 -68.84
N ALA A 13 48.07 47.11 -67.64
CA ALA A 13 47.24 46.54 -66.60
C ALA A 13 46.78 47.63 -65.62
N ASN A 14 45.77 47.31 -64.80
CA ASN A 14 46.01 47.39 -63.37
C ASN A 14 45.11 46.44 -62.56
N ALA A 15 45.64 46.01 -61.43
CA ALA A 15 44.91 45.37 -60.34
C ALA A 15 44.89 46.32 -59.12
N GLN A 16 44.24 45.91 -58.03
CA GLN A 16 44.06 46.67 -56.76
C GLN A 16 43.12 47.88 -56.90
N SER A 17 42.46 48.40 -55.85
CA SER A 17 42.04 47.87 -54.53
C SER A 17 41.10 48.92 -53.89
N GLU A 18 40.49 48.54 -52.75
CA GLU A 18 39.81 49.34 -51.70
C GLU A 18 38.30 49.05 -51.57
N VAL A 19 37.77 48.44 -50.49
CA VAL A 19 37.88 48.68 -49.01
C VAL A 19 36.96 49.85 -48.60
N ILE A 20 35.80 49.63 -47.98
CA ILE A 20 35.39 49.63 -46.54
C ILE A 20 33.86 49.33 -46.55
N ALA A 21 33.13 48.71 -45.61
CA ALA A 21 33.29 47.79 -44.45
C ALA A 21 31.84 47.31 -44.10
N ASP A 22 31.46 46.55 -43.07
CA ASP A 22 32.07 45.94 -41.87
C ASP A 22 31.64 44.44 -41.84
N SER A 23 32.52 43.47 -41.54
CA SER A 23 33.05 43.12 -40.21
C SER A 23 31.98 42.56 -39.25
N SER A 24 32.13 41.43 -38.56
CA SER A 24 33.24 40.46 -38.53
C SER A 24 32.77 39.12 -37.93
N LEU A 25 33.26 38.02 -38.53
CA LEU A 25 34.09 36.95 -37.92
C LEU A 25 33.78 36.53 -36.47
N GLU A 26 33.88 35.27 -36.05
CA GLU A 26 34.04 33.90 -36.58
C GLU A 26 34.11 33.02 -35.29
N ILE A 27 33.62 31.78 -35.27
CA ILE A 27 34.41 30.53 -35.12
C ILE A 27 35.35 30.52 -33.87
N GLU A 28 35.34 29.55 -32.93
CA GLU A 28 35.04 28.11 -33.02
C GLU A 28 34.57 27.48 -31.68
N GLN A 29 34.41 26.15 -31.71
CA GLN A 29 34.21 25.18 -30.62
C GLN A 29 35.00 25.44 -29.32
N VAL A 30 34.44 25.00 -28.17
CA VAL A 30 35.00 23.91 -27.30
C VAL A 30 34.09 23.66 -26.08
N GLN A 31 34.21 22.47 -25.49
CA GLN A 31 33.53 21.95 -24.30
C GLN A 31 33.62 22.87 -23.06
N GLY A 32 32.62 22.82 -22.17
CA GLY A 32 32.75 23.37 -20.82
C GLY A 32 31.46 23.31 -19.98
N THR A 33 31.39 22.37 -19.04
CA THR A 33 30.40 22.36 -17.95
C THR A 33 30.68 23.47 -16.94
N GLN A 34 29.65 24.22 -16.51
CA GLN A 34 29.48 24.54 -15.09
C GLN A 34 28.09 25.09 -14.73
N ASP A 35 27.73 24.92 -13.46
CA ASP A 35 26.67 25.65 -12.77
C ASP A 35 26.76 27.16 -12.99
N THR A 36 25.61 27.83 -13.07
CA THR A 36 25.22 28.73 -11.97
C THR A 36 23.70 28.97 -11.92
N THR A 37 23.22 28.96 -10.68
CA THR A 37 22.03 29.67 -10.22
C THR A 37 21.96 31.11 -10.72
N ASP A 38 20.75 31.64 -10.93
CA ASP A 38 20.48 33.02 -10.53
C ASP A 38 19.21 33.09 -9.68
N SER A 39 19.23 33.98 -8.69
CA SER A 39 18.18 34.16 -7.68
C SER A 39 17.52 35.52 -7.89
N THR A 40 16.20 35.59 -7.89
CA THR A 40 15.54 36.89 -7.69
C THR A 40 15.57 37.25 -6.20
N GLN A 41 16.16 38.40 -5.89
CA GLN A 41 16.49 38.86 -4.55
C GLN A 41 15.27 39.34 -3.75
N SER A 42 15.33 39.15 -2.43
CA SER A 42 15.38 40.17 -1.33
C SER A 42 15.05 41.64 -1.66
N PRO A 43 14.74 42.54 -0.69
CA PRO A 43 15.05 42.50 0.77
C PRO A 43 13.83 42.92 1.66
N GLU A 44 13.87 43.34 2.93
CA GLU A 44 14.95 43.87 3.77
C GLU A 44 14.67 43.75 5.29
N GLN A 45 15.64 43.18 6.01
CA GLN A 45 16.27 43.60 7.28
C GLN A 45 15.47 44.10 8.50
N SER A 46 15.76 43.48 9.65
CA SER A 46 16.62 44.00 10.76
C SER A 46 16.29 43.25 12.06
N GLY A 47 17.20 43.01 13.03
CA GLY A 47 18.62 43.31 13.14
C GLY A 47 19.13 42.90 14.54
N ASP A 48 20.45 42.71 14.68
CA ASP A 48 21.23 42.61 15.93
C ASP A 48 20.88 41.57 17.02
N SER A 49 21.69 40.50 17.04
CA SER A 49 22.41 40.08 18.25
C SER A 49 23.46 41.16 18.61
N PRO A 50 23.90 41.38 19.87
CA PRO A 50 24.78 40.40 20.51
C PRO A 50 24.79 40.31 22.06
N GLN A 51 25.48 39.26 22.51
CA GLN A 51 26.25 39.13 23.76
C GLN A 51 25.56 38.94 25.13
N GLU A 52 26.08 37.89 25.79
CA GLU A 52 26.63 37.88 27.15
C GLU A 52 25.88 37.27 28.36
N ASN A 53 26.71 36.63 29.20
CA ASN A 53 26.58 36.35 30.63
C ASN A 53 25.69 35.20 31.15
N THR A 54 26.31 34.02 31.26
CA THR A 54 26.46 33.37 32.59
C THR A 54 27.39 34.20 33.50
N PRO A 55 27.31 34.12 34.85
CA PRO A 55 26.34 33.51 35.77
C PRO A 55 25.92 34.55 36.86
N PRO A 56 25.74 34.25 38.17
CA PRO A 56 25.06 33.17 38.90
C PRO A 56 23.82 33.76 39.65
N THR A 57 23.55 33.31 40.90
CA THR A 57 22.51 33.77 41.89
C THR A 57 21.25 32.90 41.86
N GLN A 58 20.87 32.08 42.85
CA GLN A 58 21.11 32.04 44.31
C GLN A 58 20.24 33.01 45.15
N GLU A 59 18.94 32.72 45.23
CA GLU A 59 18.17 32.86 46.48
C GLU A 59 17.55 31.47 46.76
N ASN A 60 17.84 30.72 47.83
CA ASN A 60 18.13 31.02 49.24
C ASN A 60 16.87 31.19 50.12
N THR A 61 16.22 30.07 50.45
CA THR A 61 15.77 29.84 51.84
C THR A 61 16.17 28.43 52.28
N THR A 62 17.34 28.39 52.92
CA THR A 62 17.81 27.46 53.96
C THR A 62 16.77 26.49 54.55
N PRO A 63 17.07 25.18 54.67
CA PRO A 63 16.55 24.40 55.78
C PRO A 63 17.29 24.88 57.04
N GLN A 64 16.70 25.85 57.74
CA GLN A 64 17.31 26.45 58.93
C GLN A 64 17.24 25.48 60.11
N SER A 65 18.25 24.62 60.20
CA SER A 65 18.58 23.87 61.41
C SER A 65 19.12 24.83 62.49
N GLN A 66 18.20 25.53 63.15
CA GLN A 66 18.41 26.08 64.50
C GLN A 66 17.24 25.56 65.34
N ASP A 67 17.47 24.59 66.23
CA ASP A 67 18.19 24.72 67.50
C ASP A 67 17.37 25.47 68.55
N GLU A 68 16.50 24.70 69.21
CA GLU A 68 16.32 24.83 70.66
C GLU A 68 16.67 23.49 71.30
N ASN A 69 17.96 23.13 71.27
CA ASN A 69 18.50 22.30 72.33
C ASN A 69 18.70 23.17 73.59
N ILE A 70 17.64 23.33 74.40
CA ILE A 70 17.77 23.89 75.74
C ILE A 70 17.94 22.75 76.75
N GLU A 71 19.19 22.38 76.95
CA GLU A 71 19.69 21.77 78.18
C GLU A 71 20.58 22.83 78.88
N PRO A 72 20.63 22.96 80.22
CA PRO A 72 19.68 22.55 81.28
C PRO A 72 19.15 23.81 82.04
N PRO A 73 18.63 23.70 83.29
CA PRO A 73 19.56 23.70 84.42
C PRO A 73 19.16 22.77 85.59
N GLU A 74 20.09 21.90 86.00
CA GLU A 74 20.43 21.83 87.43
C GLU A 74 21.07 23.18 87.81
N PRO A 75 20.79 23.78 88.99
CA PRO A 75 21.47 23.27 90.18
C PRO A 75 20.74 23.48 91.54
N GLU A 76 21.48 23.13 92.60
CA GLU A 76 21.41 23.70 93.96
C GLU A 76 20.29 23.26 94.92
N THR A 77 20.57 22.10 95.52
CA THR A 77 20.44 21.81 96.95
C THR A 77 20.54 23.04 97.88
N ILE A 78 19.49 23.31 98.68
CA ILE A 78 19.61 23.92 100.02
C ILE A 78 18.59 23.26 100.97
N PHE A 79 19.09 22.59 102.02
CA PHE A 79 18.30 22.18 103.20
C PHE A 79 17.86 23.44 103.99
N PRO A 80 16.72 23.38 104.70
CA PRO A 80 16.92 23.31 106.15
C PRO A 80 15.91 22.44 106.92
N ASN A 81 16.43 21.93 108.04
CA ASN A 81 15.74 21.58 109.27
C ASN A 81 14.91 20.28 109.37
N GLU A 82 15.62 19.22 109.77
CA GLU A 82 15.30 18.60 111.06
C GLU A 82 15.21 19.69 112.17
N PRO A 83 14.29 19.58 113.15
CA PRO A 83 14.74 18.85 114.34
C PRO A 83 13.66 18.03 115.06
N LEU A 84 14.13 16.90 115.59
CA LEU A 84 13.84 16.34 116.93
C LEU A 84 12.61 16.84 117.71
N ALA A 85 11.72 15.89 118.05
CA ALA A 85 11.27 15.68 119.43
C ALA A 85 10.64 14.27 119.57
N PRO A 86 10.59 13.66 120.77
CA PRO A 86 11.38 12.45 120.97
C PRO A 86 10.57 11.21 121.39
N LEU A 87 11.25 10.05 121.46
CA LEU A 87 10.79 8.98 122.35
C LEU A 87 10.71 9.54 123.78
N PRO A 88 9.67 9.21 124.57
CA PRO A 88 9.53 9.73 125.92
C PRO A 88 10.69 9.28 126.81
N PRO A 89 11.28 10.17 127.64
CA PRO A 89 12.33 9.80 128.58
C PRO A 89 11.86 8.76 129.61
N GLN A 90 12.78 7.89 130.03
CA GLN A 90 12.59 6.98 131.15
C GLN A 90 12.27 7.78 132.43
N ILE A 91 11.18 7.43 133.12
CA ILE A 91 10.94 7.89 134.48
C ILE A 91 11.72 6.97 135.44
N PRO A 92 12.57 7.49 136.33
CA PRO A 92 13.31 6.68 137.28
C PRO A 92 12.40 6.00 138.31
N GLN A 93 12.79 4.80 138.75
CA GLN A 93 12.38 4.34 140.08
C GLN A 93 13.03 5.25 141.14
N VAL A 94 12.23 5.74 142.08
CA VAL A 94 12.72 6.31 143.34
C VAL A 94 12.07 5.51 144.46
N ASP A 95 12.91 4.74 145.15
CA ASP A 95 12.56 4.00 146.36
C ASP A 95 12.42 4.93 147.58
N THR A 96 11.96 4.32 148.68
CA THR A 96 12.02 4.76 150.09
C THR A 96 10.94 5.73 150.61
N PRO A 97 10.55 5.60 151.90
CA PRO A 97 9.13 5.68 152.25
C PRO A 97 8.75 6.95 153.00
N LEU A 98 7.57 7.48 152.70
CA LEU A 98 6.94 8.50 153.51
C LEU A 98 6.12 7.85 154.65
N ASP A 99 6.63 8.01 155.86
CA ASP A 99 5.89 8.29 157.09
C ASP A 99 4.44 7.73 157.23
N LYS A 100 4.26 6.88 158.25
CA LYS A 100 2.96 6.30 158.64
C LYS A 100 1.91 7.34 159.06
N GLU A 101 2.29 8.54 159.47
CA GLU A 101 1.34 9.60 159.87
C GLU A 101 0.79 10.36 158.65
N SER A 102 1.62 10.59 157.62
CA SER A 102 1.22 11.19 156.34
C SER A 102 0.32 10.28 155.53
N ASN A 103 0.60 8.96 155.50
CA ASN A 103 -0.28 7.99 154.81
C ASN A 103 -1.66 7.89 155.46
N ALA A 104 -1.76 7.90 156.79
CA ALA A 104 -3.06 7.87 157.49
C ALA A 104 -3.92 9.12 157.21
N LYS A 105 -3.30 10.30 157.06
CA LYS A 105 -4.01 11.54 156.67
C LYS A 105 -4.40 11.55 155.20
N LEU A 106 -3.58 10.99 154.31
CA LEU A 106 -3.91 10.81 152.90
C LEU A 106 -5.05 9.79 152.72
N GLU A 107 -5.04 8.69 153.47
CA GLU A 107 -6.06 7.65 153.41
C GLU A 107 -7.40 8.11 154.02
N ALA A 108 -7.36 8.91 155.09
CA ALA A 108 -8.53 9.60 155.63
C ALA A 108 -9.10 10.65 154.66
N PHE A 109 -8.23 11.48 154.04
CA PHE A 109 -8.65 12.44 153.01
C PHE A 109 -9.21 11.73 151.77
N LEU A 110 -8.62 10.60 151.35
CA LEU A 110 -9.14 9.78 150.26
C LEU A 110 -10.49 9.15 150.62
N GLN A 111 -10.73 8.73 151.87
CA GLN A 111 -12.06 8.27 152.31
C GLN A 111 -13.08 9.41 152.39
N GLU A 112 -12.75 10.59 152.92
CA GLU A 112 -13.63 11.76 152.87
C GLU A 112 -13.95 12.16 151.42
N LEU A 113 -12.96 12.12 150.53
CA LEU A 113 -13.13 12.42 149.11
C LEU A 113 -13.92 11.31 148.38
N HIS A 114 -13.80 10.04 148.79
CA HIS A 114 -14.65 8.95 148.29
C HIS A 114 -16.11 9.18 148.68
N ILE A 115 -16.38 9.45 149.97
CA ILE A 115 -17.73 9.72 150.49
C ILE A 115 -18.32 10.98 149.85
N ALA A 116 -17.52 12.04 149.67
CA ALA A 116 -17.94 13.29 149.04
C ALA A 116 -18.19 13.17 147.52
N ILE A 117 -17.58 12.19 146.85
CA ILE A 117 -17.86 11.87 145.44
C ILE A 117 -19.07 10.95 145.32
N GLU A 118 -19.19 9.90 146.15
CA GLU A 118 -20.35 8.99 146.16
C GLU A 118 -21.66 9.68 146.54
N THR A 119 -21.63 10.69 147.41
CA THR A 119 -22.84 11.43 147.83
C THR A 119 -23.18 12.64 146.97
N ASN A 120 -22.32 13.02 146.02
CA ASN A 120 -22.56 14.18 145.14
C ASN A 120 -23.07 13.73 143.76
N GLU A 121 -24.39 13.48 143.67
CA GLU A 121 -25.08 13.11 142.42
C GLU A 121 -24.70 14.02 141.24
N SER A 122 -24.47 15.32 141.47
CA SER A 122 -24.09 16.26 140.41
C SER A 122 -22.71 15.96 139.81
N VAL A 123 -21.72 15.57 140.62
CA VAL A 123 -20.39 15.20 140.13
C VAL A 123 -20.43 13.85 139.43
N LEU A 124 -21.14 12.87 140.00
CA LEU A 124 -21.28 11.53 139.45
C LEU A 124 -22.04 11.56 138.11
N SER A 125 -23.13 12.34 138.04
CA SER A 125 -23.91 12.58 136.83
C SER A 125 -23.16 13.39 135.77
N ASN A 126 -22.48 14.49 136.12
CA ASN A 126 -21.67 15.24 135.16
C ASN A 126 -20.48 14.41 134.63
N THR A 127 -19.87 13.57 135.46
CA THR A 127 -18.79 12.67 135.01
C THR A 127 -19.34 11.59 134.08
N HIS A 128 -20.50 11.00 134.40
CA HIS A 128 -21.18 10.04 133.52
C HIS A 128 -21.56 10.68 132.18
N PHE A 129 -22.20 11.85 132.16
CA PHE A 129 -22.54 12.55 130.92
C PHE A 129 -21.31 13.04 130.15
N SER A 130 -20.23 13.42 130.82
CA SER A 130 -18.96 13.77 130.15
C SER A 130 -18.32 12.54 129.50
N LEU A 131 -18.28 11.41 130.19
CA LEU A 131 -17.76 10.15 129.63
C LEU A 131 -18.67 9.60 128.52
N GLN A 132 -19.98 9.73 128.64
CA GLN A 132 -20.94 9.38 127.60
C GLN A 132 -20.80 10.31 126.38
N GLY A 133 -20.59 11.61 126.60
CA GLY A 133 -20.28 12.58 125.55
C GLY A 133 -18.95 12.30 124.85
N ILE A 134 -17.91 11.92 125.60
CA ILE A 134 -16.62 11.48 125.04
C ILE A 134 -16.78 10.18 124.25
N ALA A 135 -17.57 9.21 124.75
CA ALA A 135 -17.86 7.97 124.04
C ALA A 135 -18.64 8.21 122.73
N GLN A 136 -19.65 9.08 122.76
CA GLN A 136 -20.38 9.49 121.56
C GLN A 136 -19.50 10.29 120.58
N LEU A 137 -18.60 11.16 121.07
CA LEU A 137 -17.62 11.84 120.22
C LEU A 137 -16.64 10.86 119.58
N LEU A 138 -16.21 9.82 120.30
CA LEU A 138 -15.38 8.74 119.77
C LEU A 138 -16.14 7.93 118.71
N GLU A 139 -17.39 7.57 118.96
CA GLU A 139 -18.27 6.85 118.02
C GLU A 139 -18.51 7.67 116.74
N VAL A 140 -18.88 8.94 116.87
CA VAL A 140 -19.00 9.87 115.74
C VAL A 140 -17.67 10.06 115.00
N SER A 141 -16.53 10.13 115.71
CA SER A 141 -15.21 10.24 115.06
C SER A 141 -14.84 8.98 114.26
N LYS A 142 -15.25 7.80 114.74
CA LYS A 142 -15.09 6.52 114.05
C LYS A 142 -15.99 6.46 112.82
N ASP A 143 -17.25 6.86 112.92
CA ASP A 143 -18.18 6.91 111.77
C ASP A 143 -17.69 7.89 110.69
N ILE A 144 -17.16 9.05 111.10
CA ILE A 144 -16.53 10.01 110.18
C ILE A 144 -15.28 9.39 109.52
N TRP A 145 -14.44 8.67 110.27
CA TRP A 145 -13.25 8.02 109.70
C TRP A 145 -13.61 6.88 108.75
N GLU A 146 -14.59 6.04 109.09
CA GLU A 146 -15.11 4.98 108.21
C GLU A 146 -15.72 5.58 106.94
N PHE A 147 -16.49 6.68 107.05
CA PHE A 147 -16.99 7.42 105.89
C PHE A 147 -15.85 7.97 105.02
N TYR A 148 -14.86 8.66 105.59
CA TYR A 148 -13.72 9.19 104.83
C TYR A 148 -12.88 8.08 104.18
N SER A 149 -12.63 6.98 104.90
CA SER A 149 -11.92 5.80 104.39
C SER A 149 -12.66 5.16 103.21
N TYR A 150 -13.98 5.03 103.32
CA TYR A 150 -14.87 4.57 102.24
C TYR A 150 -14.84 5.51 101.02
N GLN A 151 -14.91 6.84 101.21
CA GLN A 151 -14.81 7.79 100.09
C GLN A 151 -13.43 7.77 99.42
N CYS A 152 -12.34 7.65 100.19
CA CYS A 152 -10.99 7.49 99.66
C CYS A 152 -10.85 6.20 98.83
N ALA A 153 -11.45 5.08 99.29
CA ALA A 153 -11.47 3.83 98.54
C ALA A 153 -12.27 3.95 97.22
N ASN A 154 -13.45 4.59 97.26
CA ASN A 154 -14.26 4.86 96.07
C ASN A 154 -13.54 5.77 95.06
N LEU A 155 -12.87 6.83 95.53
CA LEU A 155 -12.07 7.71 94.66
C LEU A 155 -10.91 6.96 94.00
N LYS A 156 -10.27 6.01 94.71
CA LYS A 156 -9.23 5.16 94.14
C LYS A 156 -9.80 4.22 93.07
N LEU A 157 -10.92 3.55 93.35
CA LEU A 157 -11.60 2.67 92.40
C LEU A 157 -12.02 3.42 91.12
N ASN A 158 -12.59 4.62 91.26
CA ASN A 158 -12.96 5.47 90.12
C ASN A 158 -11.73 5.91 89.31
N ASN A 159 -10.59 6.18 89.95
CA ASN A 159 -9.34 6.53 89.26
C ASN A 159 -8.76 5.31 88.52
N GLU A 160 -8.79 4.12 89.12
CA GLU A 160 -8.39 2.86 88.46
C GLU A 160 -9.29 2.57 87.23
N GLN A 161 -10.62 2.72 87.37
CA GLN A 161 -11.56 2.60 86.24
C GLN A 161 -11.33 3.67 85.15
N PHE A 162 -11.02 4.91 85.54
CA PHE A 162 -10.70 5.98 84.58
C PHE A 162 -9.40 5.69 83.81
N ASN A 163 -8.37 5.16 84.47
CA ASN A 163 -7.13 4.78 83.81
C ASN A 163 -7.32 3.59 82.86
N LEU A 164 -8.13 2.59 83.24
CA LEU A 164 -8.52 1.49 82.35
C LEU A 164 -9.33 1.99 81.14
N LEU A 165 -10.24 2.95 81.33
CA LEU A 165 -10.98 3.59 80.25
C LEU A 165 -10.07 4.39 79.31
N LYS A 166 -9.06 5.08 79.86
CA LYS A 166 -8.04 5.81 79.09
C LYS A 166 -7.14 4.86 78.29
N GLU A 167 -6.73 3.74 78.88
CA GLU A 167 -5.93 2.72 78.21
C GLU A 167 -6.71 2.06 77.07
N THR A 168 -7.95 1.63 77.32
CA THR A 168 -8.83 1.08 76.27
C THR A 168 -9.14 2.10 75.17
N PHE A 169 -9.33 3.38 75.50
CA PHE A 169 -9.49 4.44 74.49
C PHE A 169 -8.22 4.64 73.65
N ASN A 170 -7.03 4.54 74.25
CA ASN A 170 -5.76 4.54 73.52
C ASN A 170 -5.63 3.32 72.60
N THR A 171 -5.96 2.11 73.07
CA THR A 171 -5.97 0.89 72.24
C THR A 171 -6.92 1.03 71.05
N ILE A 172 -8.14 1.55 71.27
CA ILE A 172 -9.12 1.82 70.21
C ILE A 172 -8.59 2.88 69.23
N SER A 173 -7.96 3.96 69.71
CA SER A 173 -7.39 5.00 68.86
C SER A 173 -6.23 4.51 68.01
N VAL A 174 -5.37 3.64 68.56
CA VAL A 174 -4.29 2.97 67.81
C VAL A 174 -4.86 2.01 66.76
N TYR A 175 -5.87 1.22 67.13
CA TYR A 175 -6.56 0.31 66.20
C TYR A 175 -7.17 1.08 65.01
N ILE A 176 -7.99 2.11 65.29
CA ILE A 176 -8.59 2.96 64.25
C ILE A 176 -7.51 3.59 63.35
N SER A 177 -6.42 4.11 63.94
CA SER A 177 -5.32 4.72 63.18
C SER A 177 -4.62 3.71 62.26
N ASN A 178 -4.49 2.46 62.69
CA ASN A 178 -3.90 1.40 61.87
C ASN A 178 -4.86 0.95 60.76
N THR A 179 -6.14 0.74 61.06
CA THR A 179 -7.16 0.41 60.05
C THR A 179 -7.30 1.50 58.98
N LEU A 180 -7.19 2.78 59.35
CA LEU A 180 -7.19 3.89 58.39
C LEU A 180 -5.93 3.89 57.49
N LYS A 181 -4.75 3.53 58.02
CA LYS A 181 -3.52 3.36 57.22
C LYS A 181 -3.61 2.16 56.27
N GLU A 182 -4.18 1.06 56.72
CA GLU A 182 -4.44 -0.12 55.88
C GLU A 182 -5.42 0.23 54.75
N LEU A 183 -6.53 0.90 55.06
CA LEU A 183 -7.52 1.35 54.08
C LEU A 183 -6.92 2.32 53.05
N TYR A 184 -6.07 3.26 53.49
CA TYR A 184 -5.34 4.17 52.60
C TYR A 184 -4.37 3.40 51.68
N THR A 185 -3.67 2.39 52.20
CA THR A 185 -2.76 1.54 51.42
C THR A 185 -3.52 0.71 50.38
N ILE A 186 -4.65 0.11 50.76
CA ILE A 186 -5.54 -0.63 49.86
C ILE A 186 -6.09 0.30 48.77
N HIS A 187 -6.53 1.51 49.12
CA HIS A 187 -7.04 2.49 48.15
C HIS A 187 -5.97 2.90 47.13
N ASN A 188 -4.75 3.23 47.57
CA ASN A 188 -3.64 3.54 46.66
C ASN A 188 -3.26 2.36 45.77
N THR A 189 -3.28 1.14 46.30
CA THR A 189 -3.04 -0.08 45.50
C THR A 189 -4.11 -0.25 44.43
N SER A 190 -5.39 -0.07 44.79
CA SER A 190 -6.52 -0.16 43.87
C SER A 190 -6.48 0.93 42.79
N LEU A 191 -6.11 2.16 43.16
CA LEU A 191 -5.92 3.28 42.21
C LEU A 191 -4.76 3.02 41.24
N ASN A 192 -3.66 2.43 41.70
CA ASN A 192 -2.54 2.05 40.83
C ASN A 192 -2.92 0.91 39.87
N ILE A 193 -3.69 -0.08 40.33
CA ILE A 193 -4.25 -1.14 39.46
C ILE A 193 -5.16 -0.51 38.39
N PHE A 194 -6.02 0.45 38.77
CA PHE A 194 -6.90 1.13 37.83
C PHE A 194 -6.11 1.86 36.74
N LYS A 195 -5.13 2.70 37.12
CA LYS A 195 -4.25 3.39 36.17
C LYS A 195 -3.46 2.44 35.27
N SER A 196 -2.98 1.32 35.81
CA SER A 196 -2.29 0.29 35.04
C SER A 196 -3.22 -0.41 34.04
N THR A 197 -4.50 -0.57 34.38
CA THR A 197 -5.53 -1.16 33.50
C THR A 197 -5.94 -0.18 32.40
N GLU A 198 -6.02 1.11 32.73
CA GLU A 198 -6.29 2.20 31.77
C GLU A 198 -5.16 2.34 30.74
N ALA A 199 -3.90 2.29 31.18
CA ALA A 199 -2.74 2.27 30.28
C ALA A 199 -2.72 1.05 29.35
N LEU A 200 -3.04 -0.16 29.85
CA LEU A 200 -3.16 -1.38 29.04
C LEU A 200 -4.32 -1.30 28.03
N LEU A 201 -5.42 -0.61 28.37
CA LEU A 201 -6.53 -0.38 27.45
C LEU A 201 -6.12 0.54 26.29
N ASP A 202 -5.36 1.59 26.57
CA ASP A 202 -4.86 2.50 25.53
C ASP A 202 -3.76 1.86 24.66
N GLU A 203 -2.89 1.03 25.24
CA GLU A 203 -1.95 0.20 24.48
C GLU A 203 -2.69 -0.78 23.55
N ALA A 204 -3.77 -1.42 24.05
CA ALA A 204 -4.60 -2.29 23.23
C ALA A 204 -5.33 -1.56 22.08
N LYS A 205 -5.81 -0.32 22.29
CA LYS A 205 -6.38 0.51 21.22
C LYS A 205 -5.34 0.84 20.15
N ASN A 206 -4.16 1.31 20.56
CA ASN A 206 -3.05 1.61 19.63
C ASN A 206 -2.63 0.37 18.83
N GLY A 207 -2.64 -0.81 19.47
CA GLY A 207 -2.41 -2.10 18.80
C GLY A 207 -3.48 -2.43 17.76
N ILE A 208 -4.76 -2.22 18.08
CA ILE A 208 -5.88 -2.39 17.14
C ILE A 208 -5.76 -1.43 15.94
N ASP A 209 -5.43 -0.16 16.18
CA ASP A 209 -5.26 0.83 15.12
C ASP A 209 -4.07 0.50 14.20
N SER A 210 -2.97 -0.01 14.76
CA SER A 210 -1.84 -0.53 13.98
C SER A 210 -2.25 -1.73 13.12
N ILE A 211 -2.98 -2.69 13.70
CA ILE A 211 -3.48 -3.88 12.97
C ILE A 211 -4.44 -3.48 11.85
N ASN A 212 -5.31 -2.48 12.07
CA ASN A 212 -6.18 -1.95 11.03
C ASN A 212 -5.37 -1.31 9.88
N GLY A 213 -4.29 -0.59 10.20
CA GLY A 213 -3.36 -0.07 9.20
C GLY A 213 -2.70 -1.18 8.37
N ASP A 214 -2.18 -2.21 9.02
CA ASP A 214 -1.58 -3.38 8.35
C ASP A 214 -2.61 -4.14 7.49
N ILE A 215 -3.87 -4.22 7.91
CA ILE A 215 -4.97 -4.81 7.13
C ILE A 215 -5.25 -4.02 5.85
N GLU A 216 -5.25 -2.68 5.87
CA GLU A 216 -5.43 -1.89 4.65
C GLU A 216 -4.24 -2.03 3.69
N ILE A 217 -3.01 -2.11 4.20
CA ILE A 217 -1.82 -2.43 3.38
C ILE A 217 -1.95 -3.82 2.75
N ALA A 218 -2.42 -4.82 3.51
CA ALA A 218 -2.66 -6.16 3.00
C ALA A 218 -3.77 -6.22 1.94
N LYS A 219 -4.85 -5.44 2.09
CA LYS A 219 -5.92 -5.32 1.07
C LYS A 219 -5.41 -4.73 -0.24
N GLU A 220 -4.65 -3.64 -0.21
CA GLU A 220 -4.10 -3.04 -1.44
C GLU A 220 -3.05 -3.98 -2.08
N THR A 221 -2.26 -4.69 -1.27
CA THR A 221 -1.35 -5.73 -1.77
C THR A 221 -2.10 -6.86 -2.48
N LEU A 222 -3.21 -7.34 -1.91
CA LEU A 222 -4.08 -8.34 -2.55
C LEU A 222 -4.68 -7.83 -3.87
N ARG A 223 -5.12 -6.57 -3.91
CA ARG A 223 -5.65 -5.93 -5.13
C ARG A 223 -4.60 -5.86 -6.25
N GLN A 224 -3.34 -5.60 -5.89
CA GLN A 224 -2.22 -5.63 -6.85
C GLN A 224 -1.93 -7.04 -7.36
N ILE A 225 -1.99 -8.06 -6.49
CA ILE A 225 -1.83 -9.48 -6.88
C ILE A 225 -2.93 -9.88 -7.88
N GLN A 226 -4.20 -9.56 -7.62
CA GLN A 226 -5.31 -9.85 -8.53
C GLN A 226 -5.12 -9.17 -9.91
N ASN A 227 -4.59 -7.95 -9.95
CA ASN A 227 -4.26 -7.27 -11.21
C ASN A 227 -3.11 -7.97 -11.98
N LEU A 228 -2.13 -8.52 -11.26
CA LEU A 228 -1.06 -9.33 -11.86
C LEU A 228 -1.58 -10.68 -12.39
N GLU A 229 -2.54 -11.31 -11.73
CA GLU A 229 -3.18 -12.55 -12.21
C GLU A 229 -3.94 -12.31 -13.53
N GLN A 230 -4.72 -11.24 -13.64
CA GLN A 230 -5.38 -10.86 -14.91
C GLN A 230 -4.39 -10.59 -16.05
N LYS A 231 -3.26 -9.92 -15.75
CA LYS A 231 -2.17 -9.71 -16.72
C LYS A 231 -1.50 -11.02 -17.12
N LEU A 232 -1.28 -11.94 -16.17
CA LEU A 232 -0.70 -13.25 -16.45
C LEU A 232 -1.61 -14.09 -17.36
N GLU A 233 -2.92 -14.07 -17.14
CA GLU A 233 -3.87 -14.77 -18.01
C GLU A 233 -3.88 -14.18 -19.43
N SER A 234 -3.82 -12.85 -19.55
CA SER A 234 -3.67 -12.17 -20.84
C SER A 234 -2.38 -12.60 -21.57
N ILE A 235 -1.27 -12.75 -20.85
CA ILE A 235 0.01 -13.26 -21.39
C ILE A 235 -0.12 -14.72 -21.84
N LYS A 236 -0.84 -15.59 -21.12
CA LYS A 236 -1.11 -16.97 -21.57
C LYS A 236 -1.90 -16.98 -22.88
N THR A 237 -2.93 -16.14 -23.01
CA THR A 237 -3.73 -16.02 -24.25
C THR A 237 -2.86 -15.56 -25.43
N ILE A 238 -1.98 -14.56 -25.21
CA ILE A 238 -1.01 -14.10 -26.22
C ILE A 238 -0.06 -15.24 -26.62
N ASN A 239 0.47 -16.01 -25.66
CA ASN A 239 1.39 -17.11 -25.93
C ASN A 239 0.72 -18.27 -26.72
N ALA A 240 -0.53 -18.59 -26.40
CA ALA A 240 -1.32 -19.56 -27.16
C ALA A 240 -1.53 -19.08 -28.61
N THR A 241 -1.85 -17.79 -28.79
CA THR A 241 -2.01 -17.16 -30.12
C THR A 241 -0.70 -17.18 -30.91
N LEU A 242 0.42 -16.84 -30.28
CA LEU A 242 1.75 -16.87 -30.90
C LEU A 242 2.14 -18.28 -31.33
N THR A 243 1.83 -19.29 -30.52
CA THR A 243 2.06 -20.71 -30.83
C THR A 243 1.26 -21.15 -32.05
N ALA A 244 0.00 -20.72 -32.17
CA ALA A 244 -0.83 -20.99 -33.35
C ALA A 244 -0.28 -20.32 -34.62
N ILE A 245 0.18 -19.07 -34.53
CA ILE A 245 0.82 -18.35 -35.65
C ILE A 245 2.11 -19.06 -36.10
N ILE A 246 2.93 -19.53 -35.16
CA ILE A 246 4.15 -20.30 -35.48
C ILE A 246 3.80 -21.60 -36.21
N ALA A 247 2.81 -22.35 -35.73
CA ALA A 247 2.35 -23.58 -36.39
C ALA A 247 1.80 -23.30 -37.81
N GLN A 248 1.08 -22.20 -38.01
CA GLN A 248 0.60 -21.77 -39.32
C GLN A 248 1.76 -21.36 -40.25
N ALA A 249 2.78 -20.68 -39.74
CA ALA A 249 3.98 -20.32 -40.49
C ALA A 249 4.81 -21.55 -40.90
N GLU A 250 4.90 -22.56 -40.04
CA GLU A 250 5.54 -23.84 -40.38
C GLU A 250 4.74 -24.62 -41.43
N ALA A 251 3.40 -24.61 -41.36
CA ALA A 251 2.54 -25.19 -42.39
C ALA A 251 2.75 -24.51 -43.76
N MET A 252 2.68 -23.17 -43.83
CA MET A 252 2.94 -22.42 -45.06
C MET A 252 4.36 -22.65 -45.61
N LYS A 253 5.36 -22.73 -44.74
CA LYS A 253 6.75 -23.08 -45.12
C LYS A 253 6.83 -24.47 -45.77
N ASN A 254 6.10 -25.44 -45.23
CA ASN A 254 6.05 -26.80 -45.79
C ASN A 254 5.30 -26.84 -47.14
N GLU A 255 4.22 -26.08 -47.30
CA GLU A 255 3.53 -25.91 -48.59
C GLU A 255 4.44 -25.27 -49.65
N ILE A 256 5.15 -24.18 -49.31
CA ILE A 256 6.12 -23.54 -50.20
C ILE A 256 7.22 -24.52 -50.61
N ASN A 257 7.79 -25.27 -49.66
CA ASN A 257 8.81 -26.29 -49.93
C ASN A 257 8.28 -27.44 -50.81
N ALA A 258 6.97 -27.73 -50.80
CA ALA A 258 6.34 -28.71 -51.68
C ALA A 258 6.02 -28.15 -53.08
N LEU A 259 5.72 -26.85 -53.20
CA LEU A 259 5.47 -26.17 -54.48
C LEU A 259 6.74 -25.87 -55.28
N VAL A 260 7.85 -25.50 -54.62
CA VAL A 260 9.11 -25.13 -55.29
C VAL A 260 9.61 -26.20 -56.29
N PRO A 261 9.64 -27.52 -55.96
CA PRO A 261 9.99 -28.56 -56.92
C PRO A 261 9.05 -28.66 -58.11
N ASN A 262 7.76 -28.43 -57.92
CA ASN A 262 6.76 -28.51 -59.00
C ASN A 262 6.94 -27.35 -59.98
N ILE A 263 7.01 -26.11 -59.48
CA ILE A 263 7.25 -24.91 -60.30
C ILE A 263 8.59 -25.03 -61.04
N LEU A 264 9.64 -25.52 -60.37
CA LEU A 264 10.96 -25.72 -60.99
C LEU A 264 10.91 -26.75 -62.14
N ASN A 265 10.17 -27.84 -61.96
CA ASN A 265 10.00 -28.87 -63.00
C ASN A 265 9.11 -28.39 -64.16
N GLU A 266 8.06 -27.61 -63.87
CA GLU A 266 7.14 -27.06 -64.86
C GLU A 266 7.82 -25.99 -65.74
N VAL A 267 8.52 -25.03 -65.12
CA VAL A 267 9.36 -24.05 -65.84
C VAL A 267 10.44 -24.74 -66.68
N LYS A 268 11.06 -25.82 -66.15
CA LYS A 268 12.06 -26.59 -66.89
C LYS A 268 11.47 -27.38 -68.06
N ALA A 269 10.24 -27.88 -67.94
CA ALA A 269 9.54 -28.55 -69.03
C ALA A 269 9.13 -27.57 -70.13
N GLU A 270 8.64 -26.39 -69.77
CA GLU A 270 8.25 -25.35 -70.75
C GLU A 270 9.49 -24.80 -71.49
N LEU A 271 10.59 -24.53 -70.79
CA LEU A 271 11.88 -24.17 -71.41
C LEU A 271 12.41 -25.24 -72.37
N LEU A 272 12.20 -26.53 -72.07
CA LEU A 272 12.58 -27.62 -72.98
C LEU A 272 11.70 -27.60 -74.24
N ARG A 273 10.39 -27.44 -74.06
CA ARG A 273 9.40 -27.40 -75.14
C ARG A 273 9.60 -26.20 -76.07
N GLU A 274 9.85 -25.02 -75.51
CA GLU A 274 10.12 -23.80 -76.27
C GLU A 274 11.43 -23.91 -77.06
N LYS A 275 12.48 -24.49 -76.45
CA LYS A 275 13.72 -24.85 -77.14
C LYS A 275 13.48 -25.82 -78.31
N GLU A 276 12.74 -26.91 -78.09
CA GLU A 276 12.42 -27.88 -79.15
C GLU A 276 11.61 -27.24 -80.28
N SER A 277 10.68 -26.33 -79.95
CA SER A 277 9.91 -25.56 -80.94
C SER A 277 10.79 -24.65 -81.80
N HIS A 278 11.71 -23.91 -81.19
CA HIS A 278 12.64 -23.05 -81.93
C HIS A 278 13.67 -23.83 -82.75
N GLU A 279 14.15 -24.99 -82.26
CA GLU A 279 15.02 -25.88 -83.04
C GLU A 279 14.30 -26.43 -84.29
N LEU A 280 13.00 -26.76 -84.16
CA LEU A 280 12.18 -27.18 -85.29
C LEU A 280 11.94 -26.05 -86.31
N GLU A 281 11.62 -24.84 -85.84
CA GLU A 281 11.41 -23.66 -86.68
C GLU A 281 12.70 -23.28 -87.45
N LEU A 282 13.85 -23.34 -86.78
CA LEU A 282 15.15 -23.06 -87.40
C LEU A 282 15.47 -24.08 -88.52
N GLU A 283 15.20 -25.37 -88.29
CA GLU A 283 15.44 -26.42 -89.29
C GLU A 283 14.45 -26.32 -90.46
N GLN A 284 13.19 -25.92 -90.22
CA GLN A 284 12.24 -25.57 -91.28
C GLN A 284 12.72 -24.39 -92.13
N LYS A 285 13.16 -23.28 -91.50
CA LYS A 285 13.72 -22.13 -92.23
C LYS A 285 14.97 -22.49 -93.03
N LYS A 286 15.83 -23.35 -92.48
CA LYS A 286 17.00 -23.90 -93.17
C LYS A 286 16.61 -24.73 -94.40
N ALA A 287 15.56 -25.55 -94.30
CA ALA A 287 15.02 -26.29 -95.44
C ALA A 287 14.41 -25.36 -96.51
N GLU A 288 13.63 -24.34 -96.12
CA GLU A 288 13.10 -23.31 -97.03
C GLU A 288 14.22 -22.59 -97.80
N PHE A 289 15.27 -22.12 -97.09
CA PHE A 289 16.40 -21.46 -97.74
C PHE A 289 17.17 -22.39 -98.68
N LEU A 290 17.36 -23.66 -98.33
CA LEU A 290 17.97 -24.66 -99.21
C LEU A 290 17.14 -24.88 -100.49
N THR A 291 15.81 -24.91 -100.40
CA THR A 291 14.93 -24.97 -101.57
C THR A 291 15.08 -23.72 -102.45
N ILE A 292 15.01 -22.52 -101.86
CA ILE A 292 15.18 -21.24 -102.59
C ILE A 292 16.54 -21.16 -103.27
N PHE A 293 17.63 -21.55 -102.59
CA PHE A 293 18.96 -21.58 -103.20
C PHE A 293 19.05 -22.59 -104.35
N SER A 294 18.44 -23.78 -104.20
CA SER A 294 18.40 -24.79 -105.27
C SER A 294 17.66 -24.28 -106.50
N GLU A 295 16.49 -23.66 -106.33
CA GLU A 295 15.74 -23.03 -107.43
C GLU A 295 16.53 -21.91 -108.11
N LYS A 296 17.26 -21.07 -107.34
CA LYS A 296 18.11 -20.02 -107.90
C LYS A 296 19.31 -20.57 -108.66
N ILE A 297 19.92 -21.67 -108.19
CA ILE A 297 20.99 -22.36 -108.89
C ILE A 297 20.46 -22.92 -110.22
N THR A 298 19.35 -23.66 -110.22
CA THR A 298 18.75 -24.20 -111.45
C THR A 298 18.36 -23.08 -112.44
N LEU A 299 17.81 -21.96 -111.96
CA LEU A 299 17.50 -20.80 -112.82
C LEU A 299 18.77 -20.16 -113.40
N PHE A 300 19.87 -20.12 -112.64
CA PHE A 300 21.15 -19.62 -113.11
C PHE A 300 21.76 -20.56 -114.17
N GLU A 301 21.75 -21.88 -113.92
CA GLU A 301 22.17 -22.90 -114.88
C GLU A 301 21.38 -22.81 -116.19
N GLN A 302 20.05 -22.68 -116.13
CA GLN A 302 19.21 -22.47 -117.32
C GLN A 302 19.61 -21.21 -118.10
N LYS A 303 19.89 -20.09 -117.42
CA LYS A 303 20.35 -18.86 -118.06
C LYS A 303 21.74 -19.00 -118.67
N VAL A 304 22.66 -19.72 -118.03
CA VAL A 304 23.98 -20.02 -118.57
C VAL A 304 23.86 -20.89 -119.82
N THR A 305 23.02 -21.93 -119.83
CA THR A 305 22.77 -22.76 -121.02
C THR A 305 22.19 -21.93 -122.16
N ALA A 306 21.13 -21.14 -121.92
CA ALA A 306 20.52 -20.30 -122.94
C ALA A 306 21.49 -19.24 -123.51
N PHE A 307 22.36 -18.66 -122.67
CA PHE A 307 23.43 -17.77 -123.12
C PHE A 307 24.46 -18.50 -123.99
N ASN A 308 24.83 -19.72 -123.62
CA ASN A 308 25.80 -20.52 -124.38
C ASN A 308 25.22 -20.96 -125.74
N GLU A 309 23.92 -21.26 -125.81
CA GLU A 309 23.20 -21.55 -127.05
C GLU A 309 23.14 -20.31 -127.97
N ASP A 310 22.76 -19.14 -127.46
CA ASP A 310 22.78 -17.87 -128.21
C ASP A 310 24.19 -17.49 -128.68
N PHE A 311 25.21 -17.72 -127.84
CA PHE A 311 26.61 -17.53 -128.20
C PHE A 311 27.05 -18.46 -129.35
N VAL A 312 26.70 -19.75 -129.30
CA VAL A 312 27.01 -20.72 -130.37
C VAL A 312 26.27 -20.36 -131.66
N ILE A 313 25.02 -19.90 -131.59
CA ILE A 313 24.27 -19.41 -132.77
C ILE A 313 24.98 -18.20 -133.39
N LYS A 314 25.38 -17.19 -132.59
CA LYS A 314 26.12 -16.02 -133.08
C LYS A 314 27.50 -16.38 -133.63
N GLN A 315 28.22 -17.30 -132.98
CA GLN A 315 29.51 -17.81 -133.45
C GLN A 315 29.38 -18.48 -134.83
N THR A 316 28.30 -19.26 -135.02
CA THR A 316 27.99 -19.91 -136.29
C THR A 316 27.69 -18.88 -137.38
N HIS A 317 26.85 -17.89 -137.08
CA HIS A 317 26.53 -16.81 -138.01
C HIS A 317 27.75 -15.95 -138.42
N ILE A 318 28.67 -15.71 -137.49
CA ILE A 318 29.95 -15.03 -137.80
C ILE A 318 30.81 -15.88 -138.76
N ASN A 319 30.86 -17.20 -138.58
CA ASN A 319 31.59 -18.09 -139.47
C ASN A 319 30.94 -18.19 -140.87
N GLU A 320 29.61 -18.17 -140.95
CA GLU A 320 28.87 -18.07 -142.21
C GLU A 320 29.22 -16.76 -142.95
N MET A 321 29.19 -15.61 -142.25
CA MET A 321 29.61 -14.33 -142.84
C MET A 321 31.10 -14.31 -143.26
N MET A 322 32.00 -14.96 -142.52
CA MET A 322 33.40 -15.11 -142.98
C MET A 322 33.49 -15.91 -144.29
N THR A 323 32.68 -16.96 -144.43
CA THR A 323 32.65 -17.79 -145.65
C THR A 323 32.11 -17.00 -146.85
N GLU A 324 31.10 -16.16 -146.64
CA GLU A 324 30.63 -15.20 -147.66
C GLU A 324 31.68 -14.14 -148.00
N LEU A 325 32.46 -13.67 -147.01
CA LEU A 325 33.55 -12.73 -147.22
C LEU A 325 34.69 -13.35 -148.04
N GLU A 326 35.04 -14.62 -147.80
CA GLU A 326 36.02 -15.36 -148.62
C GLU A 326 35.50 -15.60 -150.05
N SER A 327 34.20 -15.87 -150.24
CA SER A 327 33.59 -15.90 -151.57
C SER A 327 33.69 -14.54 -152.30
N CYS A 328 33.57 -13.43 -151.55
CA CYS A 328 33.77 -12.08 -152.08
C CYS A 328 35.25 -11.81 -152.43
N PHE A 329 36.20 -12.29 -151.62
CA PHE A 329 37.64 -12.21 -151.92
C PHE A 329 38.03 -12.97 -153.19
N ASN A 330 37.46 -14.15 -153.44
CA ASN A 330 37.71 -14.90 -154.67
C ASN A 330 37.19 -14.15 -155.92
N ARG A 331 36.06 -13.44 -155.81
CA ARG A 331 35.56 -12.55 -156.89
C ARG A 331 36.43 -11.31 -157.09
N LEU A 332 37.11 -10.82 -156.05
CA LEU A 332 38.12 -9.76 -156.17
C LEU A 332 39.44 -10.26 -156.78
N GLU A 333 39.76 -11.56 -156.67
CA GLU A 333 40.90 -12.19 -157.33
C GLU A 333 40.71 -12.28 -158.85
N GLU A 334 39.51 -12.60 -159.34
CA GLU A 334 39.18 -12.57 -160.78
C GLU A 334 39.28 -11.15 -161.38
N VAL A 335 38.87 -10.12 -160.62
CA VAL A 335 39.00 -8.70 -161.03
C VAL A 335 40.48 -8.26 -161.08
N ARG A 336 41.34 -8.82 -160.22
CA ARG A 336 42.78 -8.48 -160.14
C ARG A 336 43.54 -8.83 -161.42
N ASP A 337 43.20 -9.95 -162.06
CA ASP A 337 43.88 -10.40 -163.27
C ASP A 337 43.48 -9.58 -164.50
N PHE A 338 42.24 -9.05 -164.56
CA PHE A 338 41.82 -8.05 -165.55
C PHE A 338 42.56 -6.70 -165.37
N VAL A 339 42.83 -6.29 -164.12
CA VAL A 339 43.55 -5.04 -163.81
C VAL A 339 45.04 -5.12 -164.18
N ARG A 340 45.65 -6.32 -164.23
CA ARG A 340 47.06 -6.50 -164.63
C ARG A 340 47.32 -6.07 -166.09
N GLU A 341 46.34 -6.17 -166.96
CA GLU A 341 46.41 -5.74 -168.37
C GLU A 341 46.20 -4.22 -168.55
N SER A 342 45.56 -3.56 -167.58
CA SER A 342 45.33 -2.10 -167.58
C SER A 342 46.46 -1.28 -166.96
N LEU A 343 47.42 -1.94 -166.30
CA LEU A 343 48.40 -1.30 -165.41
C LEU A 343 49.56 -0.58 -166.14
N GLU A 344 49.76 -0.84 -167.43
CA GLU A 344 50.76 -0.14 -168.27
C GLU A 344 50.40 1.34 -168.54
N ASN A 345 49.15 1.74 -168.27
CA ASN A 345 48.66 3.10 -168.53
C ASN A 345 48.56 4.02 -167.29
N VAL A 346 48.89 3.53 -166.08
CA VAL A 346 48.56 4.21 -164.80
C VAL A 346 49.74 4.95 -164.14
N GLU A 347 50.97 4.79 -164.64
CA GLU A 347 52.20 5.45 -164.15
C GLU A 347 52.06 6.99 -163.97
N ASN A 348 51.18 7.63 -164.75
CA ASN A 348 50.94 9.08 -164.74
C ASN A 348 50.01 9.61 -163.62
N ALA A 349 49.30 8.76 -162.86
CA ALA A 349 48.25 9.21 -161.92
C ALA A 349 48.66 9.25 -160.43
N LYS A 350 49.96 9.10 -160.13
CA LYS A 350 50.49 8.83 -158.78
C LYS A 350 50.42 9.99 -157.77
N ASN A 351 50.27 11.25 -158.21
CA ASN A 351 50.56 12.43 -157.37
C ASN A 351 49.39 12.95 -156.50
N GLU A 352 48.17 12.40 -156.59
CA GLU A 352 46.99 12.98 -155.92
C GLU A 352 46.59 12.30 -154.60
N ALA A 353 47.15 11.14 -154.25
CA ALA A 353 46.69 10.30 -153.14
C ALA A 353 47.03 10.81 -151.71
N LEU A 354 47.77 11.90 -151.56
CA LEU A 354 48.30 12.38 -150.27
C LEU A 354 47.26 13.03 -149.34
N GLN A 355 46.04 13.31 -149.82
CA GLN A 355 45.07 14.14 -149.10
C GLN A 355 44.04 13.38 -148.24
N SER A 356 43.95 12.05 -148.36
CA SER A 356 42.92 11.23 -147.68
C SER A 356 43.19 10.98 -146.17
N VAL A 357 44.46 11.02 -145.74
CA VAL A 357 44.88 10.60 -144.39
C VAL A 357 44.46 11.58 -143.28
N ALA A 358 44.17 12.84 -143.62
CA ALA A 358 43.84 13.87 -142.64
C ALA A 358 42.47 13.65 -141.96
N ASN A 359 41.49 13.05 -142.66
CA ASN A 359 40.11 13.00 -142.19
C ASN A 359 39.88 11.98 -141.07
N ALA A 360 40.61 10.85 -141.07
CA ALA A 360 40.45 9.78 -140.08
C ALA A 360 40.89 10.17 -138.65
N LYS A 361 41.58 11.30 -138.48
CA LYS A 361 42.01 11.78 -137.16
C LYS A 361 40.87 12.47 -136.38
N SER A 362 39.95 13.13 -137.07
CA SER A 362 38.88 13.94 -136.43
C SER A 362 37.84 13.07 -135.71
N GLU A 363 37.37 12.00 -136.36
CA GLU A 363 36.29 11.15 -135.82
C GLU A 363 36.66 10.40 -134.52
N ILE A 364 37.95 10.23 -134.25
CA ILE A 364 38.45 9.60 -133.01
C ILE A 364 38.44 10.61 -131.84
N GLU A 365 38.69 11.89 -132.13
CA GLU A 365 38.75 12.96 -131.14
C GLU A 365 37.34 13.35 -130.66
N ASP A 366 36.34 13.31 -131.56
CA ASP A 366 34.93 13.56 -131.23
C ASP A 366 34.34 12.48 -130.30
N LYS A 367 34.57 11.19 -130.58
CA LYS A 367 34.08 10.07 -129.74
C LYS A 367 34.71 10.02 -128.35
N ALA A 368 35.92 10.54 -128.17
CA ALA A 368 36.56 10.63 -126.86
C ALA A 368 35.83 11.65 -125.96
N ASN A 369 35.42 12.80 -126.51
CA ASN A 369 34.71 13.85 -125.78
C ASN A 369 33.27 13.44 -125.40
N GLU A 370 32.57 12.71 -126.27
CA GLU A 370 31.23 12.17 -125.98
C GLU A 370 31.25 11.21 -124.77
N CYS A 371 32.26 10.35 -124.68
CA CYS A 371 32.46 9.42 -123.57
C CYS A 371 32.68 10.16 -122.22
N VAL A 372 33.55 11.17 -122.19
CA VAL A 372 33.79 12.00 -121.00
C VAL A 372 32.52 12.69 -120.52
N THR A 373 31.75 13.26 -121.45
CA THR A 373 30.49 13.96 -121.14
C THR A 373 29.44 13.01 -120.54
N THR A 374 29.37 11.79 -121.06
CA THR A 374 28.44 10.75 -120.57
C THR A 374 28.82 10.29 -119.15
N MET A 375 30.12 10.13 -118.87
CA MET A 375 30.61 9.66 -117.57
C MET A 375 30.41 10.70 -116.45
N GLU A 376 30.59 11.99 -116.74
CA GLU A 376 30.41 13.05 -115.74
C GLU A 376 28.91 13.30 -115.42
N SER A 377 28.03 13.07 -116.39
CA SER A 377 26.56 13.04 -116.17
C SER A 377 26.15 11.92 -115.21
N ALA A 378 26.64 10.68 -115.45
CA ALA A 378 26.35 9.54 -114.58
C ALA A 378 26.89 9.73 -113.14
N LYS A 379 28.05 10.38 -112.99
CA LYS A 379 28.62 10.73 -111.69
C LYS A 379 27.74 11.72 -110.92
N THR A 380 27.24 12.76 -111.58
CA THR A 380 26.32 13.75 -110.98
C THR A 380 25.04 13.08 -110.48
N GLN A 381 24.43 12.26 -111.34
CA GLN A 381 23.19 11.54 -111.04
C GLN A 381 23.34 10.56 -109.87
N CYS A 382 24.54 9.97 -109.69
CA CYS A 382 24.85 9.11 -108.56
C CYS A 382 24.98 9.89 -107.24
N ILE A 383 25.59 11.08 -107.26
CA ILE A 383 25.71 11.96 -106.08
C ILE A 383 24.32 12.42 -105.60
N GLU A 384 23.48 12.91 -106.51
CA GLU A 384 22.10 13.36 -106.21
C GLU A 384 21.25 12.24 -105.58
N SER A 385 21.39 10.99 -106.08
CA SER A 385 20.71 9.81 -105.54
C SER A 385 21.17 9.46 -104.12
N VAL A 386 22.46 9.61 -103.81
CA VAL A 386 23.01 9.37 -102.47
C VAL A 386 22.57 10.45 -101.48
N GLU A 387 22.56 11.72 -101.88
CA GLU A 387 22.09 12.82 -101.02
C GLU A 387 20.60 12.71 -100.71
N SER A 388 19.76 12.42 -101.72
CA SER A 388 18.33 12.15 -101.52
C SER A 388 18.07 10.97 -100.56
N THR A 389 18.84 9.88 -100.69
CA THR A 389 18.71 8.71 -99.80
C THR A 389 19.11 9.05 -98.36
N LYS A 390 20.16 9.86 -98.18
CA LYS A 390 20.63 10.33 -96.87
C LYS A 390 19.60 11.22 -96.18
N ASP A 391 19.02 12.18 -96.90
CA ASP A 391 18.10 13.14 -96.30
C ASP A 391 16.77 12.47 -95.90
N ASN A 392 16.24 11.55 -96.72
CA ASN A 392 15.10 10.70 -96.36
C ASN A 392 15.36 9.86 -95.09
N ALA A 393 16.58 9.33 -94.91
CA ALA A 393 16.94 8.57 -93.72
C ALA A 393 17.03 9.44 -92.45
N ILE A 394 17.47 10.70 -92.59
CA ILE A 394 17.50 11.68 -91.49
C ILE A 394 16.08 12.07 -91.08
N GLU A 395 15.18 12.27 -92.04
CA GLU A 395 13.78 12.62 -91.77
C GLU A 395 13.06 11.49 -91.01
N ALA A 396 13.15 10.25 -91.49
CA ALA A 396 12.59 9.08 -90.81
C ALA A 396 13.16 8.88 -89.38
N MET A 397 14.46 9.13 -89.18
CA MET A 397 15.09 9.03 -87.86
C MET A 397 14.61 10.10 -86.88
N ASN A 398 14.33 11.32 -87.36
CA ASN A 398 13.73 12.37 -86.54
C ASN A 398 12.27 12.05 -86.18
N GLU A 399 11.50 11.48 -87.10
CA GLU A 399 10.10 11.11 -86.87
C GLU A 399 9.97 10.02 -85.79
N VAL A 400 10.82 8.98 -85.85
CA VAL A 400 10.93 7.96 -84.79
C VAL A 400 11.34 8.57 -83.44
N LYS A 401 12.27 9.53 -83.43
CA LYS A 401 12.67 10.24 -82.20
C LYS A 401 11.50 11.01 -81.58
N THR A 402 10.71 11.72 -82.39
CA THR A 402 9.52 12.44 -81.90
C THR A 402 8.44 11.49 -81.38
N GLN A 403 8.20 10.36 -82.05
CA GLN A 403 7.27 9.33 -81.56
C GLN A 403 7.73 8.75 -80.21
N ALA A 404 9.02 8.46 -80.04
CA ALA A 404 9.58 7.97 -78.78
C ALA A 404 9.47 9.01 -77.64
N GLN A 405 9.70 10.30 -77.93
CA GLN A 405 9.54 11.38 -76.94
C GLN A 405 8.07 11.52 -76.48
N ASN A 406 7.11 11.46 -77.40
CA ASN A 406 5.69 11.51 -77.07
C ASN A 406 5.24 10.30 -76.26
N ALA A 407 5.75 9.09 -76.57
CA ALA A 407 5.46 7.88 -75.81
C ALA A 407 5.97 7.97 -74.36
N ILE A 408 7.17 8.54 -74.14
CA ILE A 408 7.75 8.75 -72.81
C ILE A 408 6.92 9.75 -72.00
N GLU A 409 6.51 10.88 -72.57
CA GLU A 409 5.75 11.89 -71.82
C GLU A 409 4.31 11.43 -71.50
N ASN A 410 3.68 10.66 -72.40
CA ASN A 410 2.41 9.99 -72.11
C ASN A 410 2.56 8.99 -70.95
N ALA A 411 3.56 8.10 -70.99
CA ALA A 411 3.80 7.12 -69.93
C ALA A 411 4.06 7.78 -68.56
N LYS A 412 4.78 8.91 -68.55
CA LYS A 412 5.03 9.72 -67.35
C LYS A 412 3.75 10.38 -66.81
N THR A 413 2.87 10.83 -67.69
CA THR A 413 1.58 11.42 -67.31
C THR A 413 0.64 10.37 -66.71
N GLU A 414 0.58 9.18 -67.33
CA GLU A 414 -0.15 8.01 -66.82
C GLU A 414 0.35 7.58 -65.43
N LEU A 415 1.68 7.54 -65.23
CA LEU A 415 2.31 7.16 -63.97
C LEU A 415 1.95 8.11 -62.81
N GLU A 416 1.97 9.43 -63.04
CA GLU A 416 1.57 10.41 -62.02
C GLU A 416 0.05 10.37 -61.75
N ALA A 417 -0.79 10.06 -62.75
CA ALA A 417 -2.22 9.83 -62.54
C ALA A 417 -2.50 8.58 -61.67
N GLN A 418 -1.79 7.47 -61.90
CA GLN A 418 -1.89 6.27 -61.07
C GLN A 418 -1.38 6.51 -59.64
N LYS A 419 -0.24 7.19 -59.48
CA LYS A 419 0.30 7.57 -58.18
C LYS A 419 -0.67 8.46 -57.39
N GLN A 420 -1.32 9.44 -58.03
CA GLN A 420 -2.34 10.26 -57.37
C GLN A 420 -3.58 9.44 -56.99
N THR A 421 -3.97 8.47 -57.83
CA THR A 421 -5.07 7.54 -57.52
C THR A 421 -4.76 6.71 -56.28
N HIS A 422 -3.58 6.08 -56.21
CA HIS A 422 -3.15 5.31 -55.04
C HIS A 422 -2.97 6.15 -53.77
N LEU A 423 -2.56 7.42 -53.88
CA LEU A 423 -2.56 8.36 -52.75
C LEU A 423 -3.97 8.57 -52.19
N ASN A 424 -4.96 8.82 -53.06
CA ASN A 424 -6.35 9.02 -52.67
C ASN A 424 -6.97 7.74 -52.07
N GLU A 425 -6.62 6.56 -52.61
CA GLU A 425 -7.02 5.25 -52.06
C GLU A 425 -6.41 5.02 -50.67
N LEU A 426 -5.13 5.37 -50.47
CA LEU A 426 -4.43 5.23 -49.19
C LEU A 426 -5.02 6.14 -48.11
N ASP A 427 -5.31 7.41 -48.43
CA ASP A 427 -5.99 8.31 -47.49
C ASP A 427 -7.42 7.84 -47.18
N SER A 428 -8.17 7.38 -48.18
CA SER A 428 -9.52 6.81 -47.95
C SER A 428 -9.50 5.56 -47.07
N ALA A 429 -8.52 4.68 -47.26
CA ALA A 429 -8.33 3.49 -46.44
C ALA A 429 -7.92 3.85 -44.99
N LYS A 430 -7.04 4.84 -44.83
CA LYS A 430 -6.61 5.38 -43.54
C LYS A 430 -7.78 6.00 -42.78
N ASP A 431 -8.59 6.84 -43.42
CA ASP A 431 -9.76 7.48 -42.81
C ASP A 431 -10.82 6.44 -42.41
N THR A 432 -11.05 5.44 -43.26
CA THR A 432 -11.92 4.29 -42.93
C THR A 432 -11.42 3.56 -41.69
N HIS A 433 -10.11 3.26 -41.63
CA HIS A 433 -9.51 2.54 -40.50
C HIS A 433 -9.50 3.36 -39.20
N LEU A 434 -9.37 4.69 -39.30
CA LEU A 434 -9.52 5.62 -38.18
C LEU A 434 -10.96 5.65 -37.66
N SER A 435 -11.96 5.67 -38.56
CA SER A 435 -13.38 5.61 -38.18
C SER A 435 -13.71 4.29 -37.46
N THR A 436 -13.28 3.15 -38.02
CA THR A 436 -13.50 1.83 -37.41
C THR A 436 -12.82 1.71 -36.04
N LEU A 437 -11.61 2.27 -35.88
CA LEU A 437 -10.92 2.29 -34.60
C LEU A 437 -11.62 3.20 -33.58
N GLY A 438 -12.18 4.32 -34.02
CA GLY A 438 -13.01 5.22 -33.21
C GLY A 438 -14.27 4.53 -32.69
N GLU A 439 -15.03 3.87 -33.57
CA GLU A 439 -16.21 3.09 -33.20
C GLU A 439 -15.87 1.95 -32.23
N ALA A 440 -14.79 1.20 -32.49
CA ALA A 440 -14.33 0.15 -31.58
C ALA A 440 -13.95 0.69 -30.19
N THR A 441 -13.31 1.86 -30.14
CA THR A 441 -12.95 2.54 -28.88
C THR A 441 -14.20 2.99 -28.12
N GLN A 442 -15.17 3.60 -28.80
CA GLN A 442 -16.43 4.03 -28.20
C GLN A 442 -17.24 2.85 -27.65
N ASN A 443 -17.35 1.75 -28.42
CA ASN A 443 -18.03 0.53 -27.98
C ASN A 443 -17.35 -0.07 -26.74
N HIS A 444 -16.02 -0.10 -26.69
CA HIS A 444 -15.30 -0.59 -25.52
C HIS A 444 -15.49 0.29 -24.28
N SER A 445 -15.50 1.62 -24.45
CA SER A 445 -15.84 2.54 -23.36
C SER A 445 -17.27 2.35 -22.84
N GLN A 446 -18.24 2.09 -23.72
CA GLN A 446 -19.61 1.80 -23.30
C GLN A 446 -19.68 0.50 -22.49
N SER A 447 -19.08 -0.60 -22.97
CA SER A 447 -19.06 -1.87 -22.23
C SER A 447 -18.37 -1.77 -20.86
N LEU A 448 -17.33 -0.93 -20.73
CA LEU A 448 -16.72 -0.64 -19.43
C LEU A 448 -17.66 0.13 -18.49
N SER A 449 -18.42 1.10 -19.02
CA SER A 449 -19.42 1.85 -18.24
C SER A 449 -20.57 0.96 -17.80
N ASP A 450 -21.03 0.05 -18.67
CA ASP A 450 -22.13 -0.88 -18.37
C ASP A 450 -21.70 -1.86 -17.26
N LEU A 451 -20.50 -2.45 -17.39
CA LEU A 451 -19.91 -3.34 -16.37
C LEU A 451 -19.68 -2.63 -15.03
N GLN A 452 -19.30 -1.35 -15.05
CA GLN A 452 -19.15 -0.56 -13.82
C GLN A 452 -20.51 -0.34 -13.13
N SER A 453 -21.61 -0.18 -13.89
CA SER A 453 -22.96 -0.09 -13.33
C SER A 453 -23.40 -1.43 -12.73
N GLU A 454 -23.16 -2.54 -13.42
CA GLU A 454 -23.49 -3.90 -12.95
C GLU A 454 -22.78 -4.23 -11.62
N ILE A 455 -21.48 -3.97 -11.52
CA ILE A 455 -20.70 -4.15 -10.28
C ILE A 455 -21.25 -3.27 -9.14
N GLN A 456 -21.68 -2.05 -9.44
CA GLN A 456 -22.23 -1.14 -8.44
C GLN A 456 -23.58 -1.62 -7.89
N ASP A 457 -24.44 -2.15 -8.76
CA ASP A 457 -25.73 -2.73 -8.38
C ASP A 457 -25.56 -4.03 -7.58
N ASP A 458 -24.63 -4.91 -7.97
CA ASP A 458 -24.26 -6.11 -7.20
C ASP A 458 -23.76 -5.73 -5.80
N PHE A 459 -22.92 -4.69 -5.67
CA PHE A 459 -22.42 -4.24 -4.38
C PHE A 459 -23.54 -3.67 -3.49
N ASN A 460 -24.47 -2.93 -4.07
CA ASN A 460 -25.66 -2.42 -3.38
C ASN A 460 -26.57 -3.58 -2.91
N GLN A 461 -26.78 -4.59 -3.76
CA GLN A 461 -27.56 -5.78 -3.44
C GLN A 461 -26.90 -6.61 -2.31
N MET A 462 -25.57 -6.77 -2.35
CA MET A 462 -24.81 -7.44 -1.30
C MET A 462 -24.91 -6.69 0.04
N ALA A 463 -24.78 -5.36 0.03
CA ALA A 463 -24.89 -4.53 1.23
C ALA A 463 -26.28 -4.65 1.89
N GLU A 464 -27.35 -4.62 1.10
CA GLU A 464 -28.71 -4.74 1.63
C GLU A 464 -29.03 -6.17 2.11
N ASN A 465 -28.47 -7.20 1.46
CA ASN A 465 -28.56 -8.59 1.94
C ASN A 465 -27.86 -8.77 3.30
N MET A 466 -26.61 -8.28 3.46
CA MET A 466 -25.90 -8.34 4.74
C MET A 466 -26.63 -7.59 5.86
N LYS A 467 -27.25 -6.45 5.52
CA LYS A 467 -28.06 -5.66 6.46
C LYS A 467 -29.30 -6.43 6.91
N GLN A 468 -30.01 -7.11 6.01
CA GLN A 468 -31.14 -7.97 6.37
C GLN A 468 -30.72 -9.15 7.27
N GLU A 469 -29.57 -9.78 7.01
CA GLU A 469 -29.04 -10.83 7.89
C GLU A 469 -28.68 -10.29 9.28
N LEU A 470 -28.04 -9.11 9.35
CA LEU A 470 -27.66 -8.48 10.62
C LEU A 470 -28.89 -8.06 11.43
N ASP A 471 -29.91 -7.48 10.79
CA ASP A 471 -31.18 -7.11 11.40
C ASP A 471 -31.93 -8.35 11.93
N ALA A 472 -31.91 -9.47 11.18
CA ALA A 472 -32.49 -10.74 11.61
C ALA A 472 -31.77 -11.36 12.83
N VAL A 473 -30.43 -11.35 12.84
CA VAL A 473 -29.62 -11.79 13.98
C VAL A 473 -29.86 -10.91 15.20
N GLY A 474 -29.87 -9.58 15.02
CA GLY A 474 -30.16 -8.63 16.08
C GLY A 474 -31.55 -8.82 16.68
N ALA A 475 -32.58 -8.99 15.84
CA ALA A 475 -33.93 -9.27 16.28
C ALA A 475 -34.04 -10.59 17.07
N SER A 476 -33.33 -11.65 16.65
CA SER A 476 -33.28 -12.92 17.38
C SER A 476 -32.62 -12.76 18.75
N GLN A 477 -31.46 -12.10 18.83
CA GLN A 477 -30.75 -11.88 20.09
C GLN A 477 -31.56 -11.00 21.07
N ILE A 478 -32.26 -9.99 20.56
CA ILE A 478 -33.18 -9.15 21.36
C ILE A 478 -34.35 -9.99 21.89
N ALA A 479 -34.90 -10.91 21.10
CA ALA A 479 -35.97 -11.81 21.55
C ALA A 479 -35.48 -12.77 22.64
N ASP A 480 -34.29 -13.35 22.50
CA ASP A 480 -33.67 -14.23 23.50
C ASP A 480 -33.39 -13.50 24.82
N LEU A 481 -32.80 -12.30 24.76
CA LEU A 481 -32.58 -11.44 25.93
C LEU A 481 -33.90 -11.06 26.60
N THR A 482 -34.94 -10.74 25.82
CA THR A 482 -36.28 -10.44 26.33
C THR A 482 -36.90 -11.64 27.05
N SER A 483 -36.70 -12.85 26.52
CA SER A 483 -37.13 -14.11 27.13
C SER A 483 -36.44 -14.33 28.49
N ILE A 484 -35.11 -14.19 28.54
CA ILE A 484 -34.31 -14.34 29.77
C ILE A 484 -34.73 -13.32 30.83
N VAL A 485 -34.92 -12.04 30.46
CA VAL A 485 -35.39 -10.98 31.37
C VAL A 485 -36.78 -11.31 31.94
N ASN A 486 -37.69 -11.82 31.12
CA ASN A 486 -39.01 -12.24 31.57
C ASN A 486 -38.96 -13.48 32.50
N GLU A 487 -38.06 -14.44 32.23
CA GLU A 487 -37.84 -15.59 33.11
C GLU A 487 -37.27 -15.18 34.47
N ILE A 488 -36.28 -14.28 34.50
CA ILE A 488 -35.72 -13.70 35.73
C ILE A 488 -36.82 -12.99 36.52
N LYS A 489 -37.62 -12.14 35.86
CA LYS A 489 -38.73 -11.41 36.48
C LYS A 489 -39.79 -12.36 37.06
N SER A 490 -40.09 -13.45 36.36
CA SER A 490 -41.01 -14.50 36.84
C SER A 490 -40.45 -15.21 38.09
N LYS A 491 -39.17 -15.62 38.07
CA LYS A 491 -38.50 -16.26 39.23
C LYS A 491 -38.39 -15.31 40.43
N GLN A 492 -38.08 -14.03 40.21
CA GLN A 492 -38.04 -13.01 41.26
C GLN A 492 -39.42 -12.79 41.88
N THR A 493 -40.48 -12.79 41.06
CA THR A 493 -41.87 -12.70 41.54
C THR A 493 -42.26 -13.95 42.36
N ALA A 494 -41.85 -15.15 41.91
CA ALA A 494 -42.15 -16.40 42.61
C ALA A 494 -41.42 -16.56 43.95
N LEU A 495 -40.17 -16.06 44.07
CA LEU A 495 -39.34 -16.26 45.26
C LEU A 495 -39.32 -15.07 46.23
N GLY A 496 -39.51 -13.84 45.75
CA GLY A 496 -39.30 -12.63 46.54
C GLY A 496 -40.54 -12.04 47.22
N HIS A 497 -41.75 -12.35 46.75
CA HIS A 497 -42.90 -11.46 47.02
C HIS A 497 -43.64 -11.67 48.35
N ASN A 498 -43.36 -12.74 49.10
CA ASN A 498 -44.17 -13.17 50.25
C ASN A 498 -43.35 -13.73 51.43
N PHE A 499 -42.09 -13.32 51.60
CA PHE A 499 -41.26 -13.76 52.73
C PHE A 499 -41.64 -13.00 54.01
N GLN A 500 -42.28 -13.71 54.94
CA GLN A 500 -42.72 -13.23 56.24
C GLN A 500 -41.74 -13.70 57.33
N HIS A 501 -41.64 -12.95 58.41
CA HIS A 501 -40.90 -13.37 59.59
C HIS A 501 -41.54 -12.86 60.88
N GLN A 502 -41.31 -13.58 61.98
CA GLN A 502 -41.74 -13.20 63.32
C GLN A 502 -40.58 -13.38 64.30
N ASN A 503 -40.29 -12.33 65.07
CA ASN A 503 -39.24 -12.29 66.07
C ASN A 503 -39.83 -12.36 67.48
N PHE A 504 -39.26 -13.22 68.32
CA PHE A 504 -39.56 -13.35 69.73
C PHE A 504 -38.31 -12.99 70.54
N THR A 505 -38.39 -11.91 71.31
CA THR A 505 -37.37 -11.48 72.30
C THR A 505 -37.80 -11.76 73.75
N ASN A 506 -39.00 -12.32 73.91
CA ASN A 506 -39.60 -12.74 75.18
C ASN A 506 -40.36 -14.05 74.95
N ASN A 507 -40.66 -14.77 76.04
CA ASN A 507 -41.51 -15.97 75.98
C ASN A 507 -42.87 -15.66 75.31
N GLY A 508 -43.36 -16.59 74.49
CA GLY A 508 -44.61 -16.44 73.78
C GLY A 508 -45.05 -17.73 73.09
N THR A 509 -45.92 -17.59 72.09
CA THR A 509 -46.41 -18.70 71.29
C THR A 509 -46.44 -18.27 69.83
N PHE A 510 -45.88 -19.08 68.95
CA PHE A 510 -46.01 -18.93 67.51
C PHE A 510 -47.25 -19.68 67.04
N THR A 511 -48.09 -19.04 66.22
CA THR A 511 -49.25 -19.68 65.60
C THR A 511 -48.93 -19.92 64.13
N LYS A 512 -49.02 -21.18 63.69
CA LYS A 512 -48.68 -21.59 62.33
C LYS A 512 -49.64 -20.95 61.30
N PRO A 513 -49.15 -20.18 60.33
CA PRO A 513 -49.95 -19.71 59.20
C PRO A 513 -50.41 -20.88 58.33
N GLN A 514 -51.69 -20.92 57.95
CA GLN A 514 -52.27 -22.04 57.20
C GLN A 514 -51.64 -22.27 55.81
N ASN A 515 -51.03 -21.23 55.21
CA ASN A 515 -50.51 -21.25 53.83
C ASN A 515 -48.98 -21.44 53.76
N ALA A 516 -48.35 -21.94 54.83
CA ALA A 516 -46.92 -22.19 54.92
C ALA A 516 -46.63 -23.61 55.47
N GLN A 517 -45.81 -24.37 54.73
CA GLN A 517 -45.43 -25.74 55.10
C GLN A 517 -44.02 -25.80 55.73
N TYR A 518 -43.06 -25.07 55.18
CA TYR A 518 -41.67 -25.06 55.61
C TYR A 518 -41.30 -23.72 56.24
N PHE A 519 -40.65 -23.78 57.40
CA PHE A 519 -40.25 -22.62 58.18
C PHE A 519 -38.74 -22.69 58.42
N TYR A 520 -38.02 -21.60 58.20
CA TYR A 520 -36.68 -21.43 58.72
C TYR A 520 -36.76 -20.86 60.13
N VAL A 521 -36.24 -21.57 61.12
CA VAL A 521 -36.21 -21.12 62.51
C VAL A 521 -34.75 -20.90 62.92
N PHE A 522 -34.46 -19.72 63.45
CA PHE A 522 -33.20 -19.36 64.08
C PHE A 522 -33.41 -19.10 65.57
N VAL A 523 -32.53 -19.64 66.40
CA VAL A 523 -32.59 -19.56 67.87
C VAL A 523 -31.21 -19.15 68.39
N GLN A 524 -31.16 -18.09 69.19
CA GLN A 524 -30.01 -17.74 70.02
C GLN A 524 -30.38 -17.87 71.50
N GLY A 525 -29.58 -18.62 72.26
CA GLY A 525 -29.71 -18.71 73.71
C GLY A 525 -29.54 -17.34 74.42
N GLY A 526 -30.02 -17.27 75.66
CA GLY A 526 -29.86 -16.10 76.52
C GLY A 526 -28.39 -15.74 76.74
N ILE A 527 -28.12 -14.48 77.06
CA ILE A 527 -26.78 -14.00 77.41
C ILE A 527 -26.53 -14.34 78.89
N GLY A 528 -25.34 -14.82 79.20
CA GLY A 528 -24.90 -15.01 80.59
C GLY A 528 -24.89 -13.70 81.37
N ALA A 529 -25.00 -13.79 82.70
CA ALA A 529 -24.90 -12.62 83.55
C ALA A 529 -23.48 -12.04 83.54
N SER A 530 -23.39 -10.71 83.47
CA SER A 530 -22.14 -9.98 83.70
C SER A 530 -21.84 -9.91 85.20
N PHE A 531 -20.56 -10.02 85.57
CA PHE A 531 -20.08 -10.06 86.95
C PHE A 531 -20.72 -11.16 87.83
N SER A 532 -21.05 -12.30 87.22
CA SER A 532 -21.65 -13.47 87.88
C SER A 532 -21.40 -14.75 87.08
N THR A 533 -21.28 -15.89 87.75
CA THR A 533 -21.23 -17.22 87.09
C THR A 533 -22.57 -17.69 86.51
N THR A 534 -23.66 -16.94 86.72
CA THR A 534 -25.00 -17.32 86.27
C THR A 534 -25.08 -17.37 84.74
N ALA A 535 -25.26 -18.57 84.19
CA ALA A 535 -25.46 -18.77 82.76
C ALA A 535 -26.81 -18.21 82.27
N GLY A 536 -26.89 -17.87 80.98
CA GLY A 536 -28.11 -17.40 80.35
C GLY A 536 -29.18 -18.49 80.29
N GLY A 537 -30.45 -18.07 80.20
CA GLY A 537 -31.55 -19.01 79.96
C GLY A 537 -31.45 -19.68 78.58
N ILE A 538 -31.95 -20.90 78.46
CA ILE A 538 -32.14 -21.57 77.16
C ILE A 538 -33.19 -20.80 76.36
N SER A 539 -32.96 -20.62 75.06
CA SER A 539 -34.00 -20.24 74.11
C SER A 539 -34.42 -21.45 73.29
N SER A 540 -35.71 -21.60 72.99
CA SER A 540 -36.22 -22.69 72.17
C SER A 540 -37.49 -22.36 71.41
N PHE A 541 -37.66 -23.04 70.29
CA PHE A 541 -38.86 -23.09 69.48
C PHE A 541 -39.49 -24.49 69.61
N GLY A 542 -40.42 -24.62 70.56
CA GLY A 542 -41.00 -25.91 70.95
C GLY A 542 -39.93 -26.94 71.32
N ALA A 543 -40.18 -28.19 70.92
CA ALA A 543 -39.19 -29.27 70.93
C ALA A 543 -38.36 -29.35 69.63
N LEU A 544 -38.60 -28.46 68.66
CA LEU A 544 -38.03 -28.53 67.31
C LEU A 544 -36.60 -27.99 67.23
N LEU A 545 -36.31 -26.90 67.95
CA LEU A 545 -34.98 -26.29 67.98
C LEU A 545 -34.72 -25.58 69.31
N SER A 546 -33.56 -25.82 69.93
CA SER A 546 -33.16 -25.17 71.19
C SER A 546 -31.66 -24.86 71.20
N ALA A 547 -31.30 -23.74 71.82
CA ALA A 547 -29.91 -23.28 71.95
C ALA A 547 -29.64 -22.86 73.40
N ASN A 548 -28.49 -23.29 73.94
CA ASN A 548 -28.15 -23.05 75.33
C ASN A 548 -27.80 -21.59 75.55
N GLY A 549 -28.14 -21.05 76.73
CA GLY A 549 -27.67 -19.74 77.12
C GLY A 549 -26.16 -19.74 77.39
N GLY A 550 -25.52 -18.58 77.19
CA GLY A 550 -24.07 -18.43 77.31
C GLY A 550 -23.62 -18.40 78.76
N SER A 551 -22.37 -18.76 79.00
CA SER A 551 -21.77 -18.75 80.34
C SER A 551 -21.77 -17.34 80.94
N GLY A 552 -22.06 -17.23 82.24
CA GLY A 552 -21.78 -16.02 83.00
C GLY A 552 -20.28 -15.76 83.14
N SER A 553 -19.88 -14.53 83.44
CA SER A 553 -18.49 -14.15 83.69
C SER A 553 -18.38 -13.33 84.97
N GLU A 554 -17.54 -13.73 85.92
CA GLU A 554 -17.28 -12.95 87.15
C GLU A 554 -16.45 -11.69 86.89
N GLN A 555 -15.70 -11.65 85.80
CA GLN A 555 -14.67 -10.63 85.52
C GLN A 555 -15.04 -9.68 84.37
N GLY A 556 -16.28 -9.74 83.87
CA GLY A 556 -16.72 -8.87 82.77
C GLY A 556 -18.11 -9.21 82.26
N ALA A 557 -18.36 -8.93 80.97
CA ALA A 557 -19.61 -9.25 80.33
C ALA A 557 -19.82 -10.77 80.18
N GLY A 558 -21.05 -11.23 80.43
CA GLY A 558 -21.43 -12.62 80.18
C GLY A 558 -21.47 -12.95 78.67
N GLN A 559 -21.27 -14.23 78.34
CA GLN A 559 -21.20 -14.69 76.95
C GLN A 559 -22.59 -14.75 76.32
N LYS A 560 -22.69 -14.51 75.01
CA LYS A 560 -23.93 -14.80 74.26
C LYS A 560 -24.15 -16.32 74.21
N GLY A 561 -25.42 -16.74 74.23
CA GLY A 561 -25.77 -18.14 74.04
C GLY A 561 -25.52 -18.66 72.63
N ASP A 562 -25.57 -19.99 72.51
CA ASP A 562 -25.43 -20.72 71.26
C ASP A 562 -26.39 -20.16 70.21
N CYS A 563 -25.97 -20.15 68.95
CA CYS A 563 -26.83 -19.88 67.79
C CYS A 563 -27.09 -21.20 67.04
N LYS A 564 -28.35 -21.47 66.69
CA LYS A 564 -28.72 -22.58 65.78
C LYS A 564 -29.78 -22.11 64.79
N GLY A 565 -29.72 -22.65 63.57
CA GLY A 565 -30.73 -22.40 62.54
C GLY A 565 -31.06 -23.69 61.81
N ALA A 566 -32.34 -23.93 61.51
CA ALA A 566 -32.80 -25.10 60.78
C ALA A 566 -34.07 -24.80 59.97
N PHE A 567 -34.23 -25.49 58.84
CA PHE A 567 -35.54 -25.64 58.23
C PHE A 567 -36.32 -26.73 58.98
N VAL A 568 -37.54 -26.40 59.41
CA VAL A 568 -38.43 -27.29 60.15
C VAL A 568 -39.82 -27.32 59.51
N GLU A 569 -40.45 -28.49 59.53
CA GLU A 569 -41.87 -28.63 59.24
C GLU A 569 -42.63 -28.56 60.56
N ILE A 570 -43.44 -27.52 60.73
CA ILE A 570 -44.24 -27.31 61.94
C ILE A 570 -45.55 -28.06 61.74
N VAL A 571 -45.83 -29.07 62.56
CA VAL A 571 -47.07 -29.86 62.47
C VAL A 571 -48.19 -29.22 63.31
N ASP A 572 -47.88 -28.78 64.53
CA ASP A 572 -48.84 -28.20 65.47
C ASP A 572 -49.33 -26.80 65.02
N GLU A 573 -50.59 -26.48 65.31
CA GLU A 573 -51.15 -25.14 65.04
C GLU A 573 -50.49 -24.03 65.87
N THR A 574 -50.00 -24.38 67.06
CA THR A 574 -49.30 -23.45 67.96
C THR A 574 -48.05 -24.09 68.56
N THR A 575 -46.91 -23.41 68.45
CA THR A 575 -45.63 -23.85 69.03
C THR A 575 -45.21 -22.88 70.16
N PRO A 576 -44.93 -23.36 71.38
CA PRO A 576 -44.46 -22.49 72.46
C PRO A 576 -43.03 -22.00 72.16
N VAL A 577 -42.77 -20.73 72.43
CA VAL A 577 -41.46 -20.09 72.22
C VAL A 577 -40.91 -19.64 73.58
N VAL A 578 -39.75 -20.16 73.94
CA VAL A 578 -39.01 -19.77 75.14
C VAL A 578 -37.82 -18.92 74.70
N VAL A 579 -37.59 -17.80 75.36
CA VAL A 579 -36.47 -16.90 75.08
C VAL A 579 -35.75 -16.61 76.39
N GLY A 580 -34.50 -17.10 76.50
CA GLY A 580 -33.63 -16.74 77.62
C GLY A 580 -33.32 -15.24 77.61
N ALA A 581 -33.02 -14.65 78.76
CA ALA A 581 -32.74 -13.22 78.85
C ALA A 581 -31.64 -12.77 77.86
N GLY A 582 -31.94 -11.83 76.97
CA GLY A 582 -31.02 -11.38 75.90
C GLY A 582 -30.87 -12.32 74.70
N GLY A 583 -31.62 -13.42 74.66
CA GLY A 583 -31.73 -14.32 73.50
C GLY A 583 -32.74 -13.84 72.47
N ILE A 584 -32.88 -14.59 71.37
CA ILE A 584 -33.88 -14.34 70.33
C ILE A 584 -34.31 -15.64 69.67
N VAL A 585 -35.58 -15.73 69.27
CA VAL A 585 -36.08 -16.74 68.32
C VAL A 585 -36.71 -16.01 67.13
N MET A 586 -36.26 -16.34 65.92
CA MET A 586 -36.80 -15.83 64.65
C MET A 586 -37.39 -17.00 63.87
N VAL A 587 -38.62 -16.84 63.40
CA VAL A 587 -39.31 -17.79 62.51
C VAL A 587 -39.58 -17.09 61.20
N SER A 588 -39.15 -17.66 60.08
CA SER A 588 -39.26 -17.07 58.75
C SER A 588 -39.85 -18.07 57.76
N TRP A 589 -40.76 -17.62 56.90
CA TRP A 589 -41.47 -18.49 55.95
C TRP A 589 -41.90 -17.71 54.71
N SER A 590 -42.15 -18.41 53.61
CA SER A 590 -42.90 -17.85 52.48
C SER A 590 -44.36 -18.28 52.55
N ASN A 591 -45.29 -17.33 52.38
CA ASN A 591 -46.66 -17.68 52.06
C ASN A 591 -46.71 -18.12 50.59
N ARG A 592 -47.19 -19.33 50.30
CA ARG A 592 -47.67 -19.63 48.94
C ARG A 592 -48.91 -18.77 48.69
N GLY A 593 -48.84 -17.94 47.65
CA GLY A 593 -50.00 -17.26 47.06
C GLY A 593 -50.79 -18.23 46.19
#